data_AF-A0A9E5HPB5-F1
#
_entry.id   AF-A0A9E5HPB5-F1
#
_cell.length_a   1.000
_cell.length_b   1.000
_cell.length_c   1.000
_cell.angle_alpha   90.00
_cell.angle_beta   90.00
_cell.angle_gamma   90.00
#
_symmetry.space_group_name_H-M   'P 1'
#
loop_
_entity.id
_entity.type
_entity.pdbx_description
1 polymer ?
#
loop_
_entity_poly.entity_id
_entity_poly.type
_entity_poly.pdbx_seq_one_letter_code
_entity_poly.pdbx_strand_id
1 'polypeptide(L)'
;GESPYIPKTNQSSMFIAGTEGGLEFPTLRLWNGARHWNEKPSMTQQNVSEAIPLIKQLEHFAEVIKGNAAPIVDARSARETLKVILKIEQETMP
;
A
#
# COMPACT_ATOMS: atom_id res chain seq x y z
N GLY A 1 10.31 -2.26 4.57
CA GLY A 1 9.52 -2.15 5.82
C GLY A 1 9.82 -0.80 6.44
N GLU A 2 8.94 -0.27 7.28
CA GLU A 2 9.09 1.04 7.93
C GLU A 2 10.47 1.25 8.59
N SER A 3 11.11 0.17 9.01
CA SER A 3 12.45 0.14 9.58
C SER A 3 13.46 -0.59 8.67
N PRO A 4 14.68 -0.05 8.49
CA PRO A 4 15.76 -0.73 7.78
C PRO A 4 16.31 -1.95 8.53
N TYR A 5 15.98 -2.10 9.82
CA TYR A 5 16.42 -3.21 10.67
C TYR A 5 15.57 -4.47 10.51
N ILE A 6 14.47 -4.41 9.75
CA ILE A 6 13.62 -5.57 9.45
C ILE A 6 14.13 -6.24 8.15
N PRO A 7 14.53 -7.52 8.19
CA PRO A 7 15.01 -8.23 7.01
C PRO A 7 13.99 -8.24 5.87
N LYS A 8 14.45 -7.94 4.65
CA LYS A 8 13.63 -8.09 3.44
C LYS A 8 13.70 -9.54 2.96
N THR A 9 12.57 -10.23 2.93
CA THR A 9 12.49 -11.64 2.48
C THR A 9 12.18 -11.78 0.99
N ASN A 10 11.89 -10.67 0.31
CA ASN A 10 11.40 -10.63 -1.08
C ASN A 10 10.16 -11.51 -1.32
N GLN A 11 9.36 -11.74 -0.28
CA GLN A 11 8.11 -12.48 -0.36
C GLN A 11 6.92 -11.53 -0.39
N SER A 12 5.92 -11.89 -1.18
CA SER A 12 4.62 -11.22 -1.20
C SER A 12 3.73 -11.80 -0.10
N SER A 13 3.09 -10.93 0.69
CA SER A 13 2.10 -11.31 1.71
C SER A 13 0.66 -11.11 1.24
N MET A 14 0.44 -10.33 0.18
CA MET A 14 -0.88 -10.01 -0.35
C MET A 14 -0.88 -10.00 -1.87
N PHE A 15 -1.96 -10.52 -2.46
CA PHE A 15 -2.20 -10.57 -3.90
C PHE A 15 -3.52 -9.88 -4.18
N ILE A 16 -3.48 -8.80 -4.94
CA ILE A 16 -4.66 -8.05 -5.36
C ILE A 16 -4.90 -8.41 -6.82
N ALA A 17 -6.01 -9.07 -7.14
CA ALA A 17 -6.35 -9.46 -8.50
C ALA A 17 -7.62 -8.72 -8.98
N GLY A 18 -7.65 -8.38 -10.26
CA GLY A 18 -8.76 -7.74 -10.93
C GLY A 18 -8.91 -8.25 -12.37
N THR A 19 -9.86 -7.70 -13.11
CA THR A 19 -10.18 -8.15 -14.48
C THR A 19 -9.08 -7.89 -15.49
N GLU A 20 -8.19 -6.93 -15.23
CA GLU A 20 -7.10 -6.54 -16.15
C GLU A 20 -5.72 -7.06 -15.72
N GLY A 21 -5.64 -7.76 -14.58
CA GLY A 21 -4.36 -8.21 -14.04
C GLY A 21 -4.34 -8.35 -12.53
N GLY A 22 -3.15 -8.30 -11.95
CA GLY A 22 -2.97 -8.38 -10.50
C GLY A 22 -1.66 -7.75 -10.02
N LEU A 23 -1.63 -7.39 -8.74
CA LEU A 23 -0.48 -6.80 -8.05
C LEU A 23 -0.13 -7.65 -6.85
N GLU A 24 1.14 -7.99 -6.74
CA GLU A 24 1.68 -8.58 -5.54
C GLU A 24 2.29 -7.53 -4.62
N PHE A 25 2.01 -7.65 -3.32
CA PHE A 25 2.51 -6.74 -2.30
C PHE A 25 3.23 -7.53 -1.19
N PRO A 26 4.38 -7.05 -0.67
CA PRO A 26 5.08 -5.80 -1.00
C PRO A 26 6.11 -5.90 -2.13
N THR A 27 6.22 -7.03 -2.85
CA THR A 27 7.23 -7.18 -3.92
C THR A 27 6.97 -6.28 -5.13
N LEU A 28 5.74 -5.78 -5.29
CA LEU A 28 5.32 -4.92 -6.41
C LEU A 28 5.52 -5.56 -7.79
N ARG A 29 5.30 -6.88 -7.89
CA ARG A 29 5.18 -7.57 -9.17
C ARG A 29 3.79 -7.29 -9.76
N LEU A 30 3.76 -6.64 -10.91
CA LEU A 30 2.54 -6.33 -11.65
C LEU A 30 2.34 -7.36 -12.76
N TRP A 31 1.17 -7.98 -12.79
CA TRP A 31 0.75 -8.96 -13.78
C TRP A 31 -0.36 -8.38 -14.65
N ASN A 32 -0.25 -8.44 -15.97
CA ASN A 32 -1.28 -7.99 -16.90
C ASN A 32 -1.14 -8.66 -18.29
N GLY A 33 -1.97 -8.26 -19.26
CA GLY A 33 -1.82 -8.65 -20.66
C GLY A 33 -2.50 -9.96 -21.07
N ALA A 34 -3.14 -10.67 -20.13
CA ALA A 34 -4.05 -11.78 -20.42
C ALA A 34 -5.50 -11.29 -20.32
N ARG A 35 -6.28 -11.44 -21.40
CA ARG A 35 -7.73 -11.17 -21.46
C ARG A 35 -8.55 -12.40 -21.13
N HIS A 36 -8.00 -13.58 -21.36
CA HIS A 36 -8.66 -14.86 -21.11
C HIS A 36 -7.78 -15.75 -20.22
N TRP A 37 -8.41 -16.65 -19.46
CA TRP A 37 -7.74 -17.49 -18.47
C TRP A 37 -6.64 -18.41 -19.07
N ASN A 38 -6.72 -18.69 -20.37
CA ASN A 38 -5.79 -19.53 -21.10
C ASN A 38 -4.64 -18.74 -21.77
N GLU A 39 -4.61 -17.42 -21.62
CA GLU A 39 -3.54 -16.57 -22.14
C GLU A 39 -2.44 -16.39 -21.10
N LYS A 40 -1.20 -16.26 -21.56
CA LYS A 40 -0.05 -16.07 -20.68
C LYS A 40 0.02 -14.59 -20.25
N PRO A 41 -0.10 -14.27 -18.94
CA PRO A 41 0.13 -12.91 -18.48
C PRO A 41 1.62 -12.57 -18.54
N SER A 42 1.90 -11.27 -18.64
CA SER A 42 3.24 -10.71 -18.51
C SER A 42 3.43 -10.16 -17.10
N MET A 43 4.63 -10.36 -16.54
CA MET A 43 5.01 -9.81 -15.25
C MET A 43 6.01 -8.68 -15.46
N THR A 44 5.78 -7.55 -14.80
CA THR A 44 6.72 -6.44 -14.71
C THR A 44 7.02 -6.12 -13.25
N GLN A 45 8.30 -6.11 -12.91
CA GLN A 45 8.77 -5.66 -11.60
C GLN A 45 8.69 -4.14 -11.53
N GLN A 46 7.92 -3.61 -10.59
CA GLN A 46 7.94 -2.18 -10.32
C GLN A 46 9.19 -1.85 -9.49
N ASN A 47 9.99 -0.91 -9.98
CA ASN A 47 11.16 -0.41 -9.27
C ASN A 47 10.76 0.85 -8.50
N VAL A 48 10.93 0.82 -7.18
CA VAL A 48 10.72 1.97 -6.31
C VAL A 48 12.05 2.32 -5.65
N SER A 49 12.36 3.60 -5.58
CA SER A 49 13.55 4.07 -4.88
C SER A 49 13.51 3.62 -3.42
N GLU A 50 14.65 3.12 -2.94
CA GLU A 50 14.76 2.77 -1.53
C GLU A 50 14.65 4.04 -0.68
N ALA A 51 13.75 4.00 0.30
CA ALA A 51 13.55 5.06 1.26
C ALA A 51 13.10 4.43 2.59
N ILE A 52 13.37 5.14 3.69
CA ILE A 52 12.81 4.81 5.00
C ILE A 52 11.42 5.44 5.07
N PRO A 53 10.32 4.66 5.04
CA PRO A 53 8.96 5.20 4.93
C PRO A 53 8.62 6.23 6.02
N LEU A 54 9.03 5.97 7.27
CA LEU A 54 8.78 6.87 8.39
C LEU A 54 9.43 8.26 8.17
N ILE A 55 10.64 8.30 7.62
CA ILE A 55 11.31 9.57 7.29
C ILE A 55 10.51 10.32 6.22
N LYS A 56 10.06 9.63 5.16
CA LYS A 56 9.22 10.24 4.11
C LYS A 56 7.88 10.75 4.64
N GLN A 57 7.27 10.06 5.57
CA GLN A 57 6.03 10.50 6.21
C GLN A 57 6.24 11.76 7.06
N LEU A 58 7.33 11.83 7.83
CA LEU A 58 7.65 13.00 8.64
C LEU A 58 8.05 14.21 7.79
N GLU A 59 8.82 14.00 6.72
CA GLU A 59 9.13 15.03 5.72
C GLU A 59 7.83 15.61 5.13
N HIS A 60 6.91 14.75 4.66
CA HIS A 60 5.62 15.18 4.14
C HIS A 60 4.79 15.94 5.19
N PHE A 61 4.74 15.43 6.43
CA PHE A 61 4.00 16.07 7.51
C PHE A 61 4.54 17.47 7.82
N ALA A 62 5.86 17.66 7.81
CA ALA A 62 6.48 18.96 8.00
C ALA A 62 6.09 19.95 6.89
N GLU A 63 6.04 19.51 5.62
CA GLU A 63 5.58 20.35 4.51
C GLU A 63 4.10 20.70 4.59
N VAL A 64 3.26 19.80 5.11
CA VAL A 64 1.85 20.10 5.38
C VAL A 64 1.70 21.18 6.46
N ILE A 65 2.44 21.08 7.57
CA ILE A 65 2.40 22.10 8.64
C ILE A 65 2.81 23.48 8.13
N LYS A 66 3.81 23.52 7.23
CA LYS A 66 4.27 24.78 6.60
C LYS A 66 3.28 25.33 5.57
N GLY A 67 2.26 24.57 5.18
CA GLY A 67 1.32 24.95 4.12
C GLY A 67 1.85 24.72 2.70
N ASN A 68 2.97 24.01 2.55
CA ASN A 68 3.62 23.75 1.26
C ASN A 68 3.07 22.50 0.54
N ALA A 69 2.35 21.64 1.26
CA ALA A 69 1.76 20.42 0.71
C ALA A 69 0.34 20.19 1.26
N ALA A 70 -0.51 19.56 0.46
CA ALA A 70 -1.78 19.03 0.95
C ALA A 70 -1.55 17.70 1.70
N PRO A 71 -2.34 17.38 2.74
CA PRO A 71 -2.27 16.07 3.38
C PRO A 71 -2.65 14.97 2.39
N ILE A 72 -1.81 13.92 2.28
CA ILE A 72 -2.14 12.73 1.47
C ILE A 72 -3.26 11.93 2.14
N VAL A 73 -3.28 11.91 3.48
CA VAL A 73 -4.37 11.37 4.29
C VAL A 73 -4.89 12.50 5.17
N ASP A 74 -6.12 12.94 4.91
CA ASP A 74 -6.75 14.02 5.66
C ASP A 74 -7.55 13.51 6.87
N ALA A 75 -7.99 14.43 7.73
CA ALA A 75 -8.73 14.11 8.94
C ALA A 75 -10.07 13.43 8.65
N ARG A 76 -10.71 13.76 7.51
CA ARG A 76 -11.98 13.16 7.11
C ARG A 76 -11.78 11.68 6.75
N SER A 77 -10.82 11.38 5.88
CA SER A 77 -10.46 10.02 5.50
C SER A 77 -10.03 9.20 6.71
N ALA A 78 -9.22 9.77 7.61
CA ALA A 78 -8.80 9.09 8.84
C ALA A 78 -10.00 8.74 9.74
N ARG A 79 -11.00 9.62 9.84
CA ARG A 79 -12.22 9.37 10.61
C ARG A 79 -13.06 8.24 10.02
N GLU A 80 -13.19 8.17 8.70
CA GLU A 80 -13.91 7.05 8.05
C GLU A 80 -13.19 5.72 8.26
N THR A 81 -11.86 5.69 8.16
CA THR A 81 -11.05 4.51 8.51
C THR A 81 -11.30 4.08 9.96
N LEU A 82 -11.24 5.03 10.91
CA LEU A 82 -11.48 4.76 12.33
C LEU A 82 -12.88 4.19 12.58
N LYS A 83 -13.90 4.74 11.92
CA LYS A 83 -15.29 4.26 12.03
C LYS A 83 -15.42 2.79 11.61
N VAL A 84 -14.77 2.39 10.50
CA VAL A 84 -14.78 0.99 10.04
C VAL A 84 -14.08 0.08 11.04
N ILE A 85 -12.91 0.49 11.54
CA ILE A 85 -12.15 -0.29 12.54
C ILE A 85 -12.97 -0.50 13.81
N LEU A 86 -13.56 0.57 14.36
CA LEU A 86 -14.42 0.49 15.55
C LEU A 86 -15.64 -0.40 15.32
N LYS A 87 -16.21 -0.41 14.10
CA LYS A 87 -17.32 -1.30 13.77
C LYS A 87 -16.87 -2.77 13.75
N ILE A 88 -15.71 -3.07 13.18
CA ILE A 88 -15.15 -4.43 13.20
C ILE A 88 -14.89 -4.87 14.64
N GLU A 89 -14.27 -4.02 15.46
CA GLU A 89 -14.00 -4.30 16.88
C GLU A 89 -15.29 -4.62 17.65
N GLN A 90 -16.34 -3.81 17.50
CA GLN A 90 -17.65 -4.04 18.12
C GLN A 90 -18.27 -5.39 17.74
N GLU A 91 -18.08 -5.86 16.51
CA GLU A 91 -18.65 -7.11 16.01
C GLU A 91 -17.78 -8.35 16.33
N THR A 92 -16.52 -8.16 16.71
CA THR A 92 -15.54 -9.25 16.90
C THR A 92 -15.01 -9.38 18.32
N MET A 93 -15.22 -8.38 19.18
CA MET A 93 -14.96 -8.53 20.61
C MET A 93 -15.98 -9.47 21.27
N PRO A 94 -15.52 -10.37 22.15
CA PRO A 94 -16.38 -11.28 22.91
C PRO A 94 -17.25 -10.56 23.95
#